data_AF-A0A6A5K776-F1
#
_entry.id   AF-A0A6A5K776-F1
#
_cell.length_a   1.000
_cell.length_b   1.000
_cell.length_c   1.000
_cell.angle_alpha   90.00
_cell.angle_beta   90.00
_cell.angle_gamma   90.00
#
_symmetry.space_group_name_H-M   'P 1'
#
loop_
_entity.id
_entity.type
_entity.pdbx_description
1 polymer ?
#
loop_
_entity_poly.entity_id
_entity_poly.type
_entity_poly.pdbx_seq_one_letter_code
_entity_poly.pdbx_strand_id
1 'polypeptide(L)'
;MSFRCGRCKEKNLRCFVDTVSSRCAGCIAAHAECSLFVPEEEWEKVEEEERATELALAQARAEAARLEVELLKGKSQKQEFARRDLALLRMQDQA
;
A
#
# COMPACT_ATOMS: atom_id res chain seq x y z
N MET A 1 19.13 7.58 -20.23
CA MET A 1 19.53 6.33 -19.56
C MET A 1 19.70 5.24 -20.61
N SER A 2 20.80 4.49 -20.61
CA SER A 2 20.94 3.31 -21.50
C SER A 2 20.31 2.09 -20.82
N PHE A 3 19.20 1.59 -21.33
CA PHE A 3 18.62 0.33 -20.88
C PHE A 3 19.56 -0.82 -21.25
N ARG A 4 20.03 -1.58 -20.26
CA ARG A 4 20.94 -2.71 -20.44
C ARG A 4 20.53 -3.86 -19.51
N CYS A 5 20.50 -5.08 -20.03
CA CYS A 5 20.40 -6.26 -19.17
C CYS A 5 21.66 -6.39 -18.27
N GLY A 6 21.56 -7.19 -17.21
CA GLY A 6 22.63 -7.38 -16.22
C GLY A 6 23.97 -7.75 -16.87
N ARG A 7 23.96 -8.74 -17.76
CA ARG A 7 25.15 -9.17 -18.51
C ARG A 7 25.78 -8.05 -19.36
N CYS A 8 24.97 -7.27 -20.07
CA CYS A 8 25.49 -6.14 -20.86
C CYS A 8 26.05 -5.03 -19.97
N LYS A 9 25.47 -4.82 -18.79
CA LYS A 9 25.97 -3.86 -17.80
C LYS A 9 27.31 -4.30 -17.23
N GLU A 10 27.43 -5.56 -16.80
CA GLU A 10 28.66 -6.15 -16.25
C GLU A 10 29.82 -6.13 -17.24
N LYS A 11 29.57 -6.51 -18.49
CA LYS A 11 30.60 -6.58 -19.53
C LYS A 11 30.83 -5.26 -20.27
N ASN A 12 30.18 -4.18 -19.82
CA ASN A 12 30.17 -2.88 -20.49
C ASN A 12 29.87 -2.95 -22.00
N LEU A 13 28.92 -3.81 -22.38
CA LEU A 13 28.47 -3.99 -23.75
C LEU A 13 27.26 -3.10 -24.05
N ARG A 14 27.06 -2.78 -25.33
CA ARG A 14 25.79 -2.21 -25.81
C ARG A 14 24.71 -3.30 -25.79
N CYS A 15 23.52 -2.93 -25.37
CA CYS A 15 22.37 -3.83 -25.30
C CYS A 15 21.44 -3.50 -26.48
N PHE A 16 21.38 -4.39 -27.47
CA PHE A 16 20.45 -4.28 -28.60
C PHE A 16 19.23 -5.12 -28.26
N VAL A 17 18.09 -4.47 -28.05
CA VAL A 17 16.86 -5.11 -27.59
C VAL A 17 16.13 -5.75 -28.77
N ASP A 18 15.79 -7.03 -28.63
CA ASP A 18 14.77 -7.69 -29.45
C ASP A 18 13.50 -7.83 -28.61
N THR A 19 12.45 -7.12 -29.01
CA THR A 19 11.17 -7.09 -28.28
C THR A 19 10.34 -8.34 -28.50
N VAL A 20 10.61 -9.11 -29.55
CA VAL A 20 9.86 -10.35 -29.83
C VAL A 20 10.29 -11.46 -28.87
N SER A 21 11.60 -11.62 -28.64
CA SER A 21 12.11 -12.59 -27.66
C SER A 21 12.20 -12.04 -26.24
N SER A 22 11.97 -10.74 -26.03
CA SER A 22 12.24 -10.04 -24.76
C SER A 22 13.68 -10.23 -24.27
N ARG A 23 14.63 -10.39 -25.19
CA ARG A 23 16.06 -10.58 -24.90
C ARG A 23 16.89 -9.61 -25.70
N CYS A 24 18.13 -9.39 -25.28
CA CYS A 24 19.07 -8.64 -26.10
C CYS A 24 19.81 -9.56 -27.07
N ALA A 25 20.17 -9.05 -28.25
CA ALA A 25 20.89 -9.80 -29.28
C ALA A 25 22.17 -10.47 -28.74
N GLY A 26 22.87 -9.78 -27.83
CA GLY A 26 24.07 -10.34 -27.20
C GLY A 26 23.78 -11.54 -26.30
N CYS A 27 22.66 -11.57 -25.59
CA CYS A 27 22.25 -12.71 -24.77
C CYS A 27 21.70 -13.85 -25.64
N ILE A 28 20.96 -13.52 -26.71
CA ILE A 28 20.49 -14.50 -27.70
C ILE A 28 21.69 -15.24 -28.32
N ALA A 29 22.67 -14.50 -28.85
CA ALA A 29 23.85 -15.07 -29.49
C ALA A 29 24.71 -15.92 -28.55
N ALA A 30 24.71 -15.59 -27.26
CA ALA A 30 25.47 -16.34 -26.26
C ALA A 30 24.65 -17.47 -25.61
N HIS A 31 23.39 -17.67 -26.02
CA HIS A 31 22.44 -18.56 -25.36
C HIS A 31 22.40 -18.36 -23.83
N ALA A 32 22.52 -17.11 -23.40
CA ALA A 32 22.58 -16.72 -21.99
C ALA A 32 21.25 -16.15 -21.53
N GLU A 33 20.98 -16.24 -20.23
CA GLU A 33 19.87 -15.55 -19.61
C GLU A 33 19.98 -14.03 -19.80
N CYS A 34 18.82 -13.38 -19.86
CA CYS A 34 18.72 -11.96 -20.16
C CYS A 34 17.73 -11.29 -19.22
N SER A 35 18.24 -10.61 -18.20
CA SER A 35 17.44 -9.83 -17.24
C SER A 35 17.00 -8.47 -17.80
N LEU A 36 16.65 -8.42 -19.09
CA LEU A 36 16.26 -7.16 -19.75
C LEU A 36 14.84 -6.75 -19.38
N PHE A 37 13.95 -7.73 -19.28
CA PHE A 37 12.57 -7.57 -18.85
C PHE A 37 12.35 -8.36 -17.57
N VAL A 38 11.46 -7.85 -16.72
CA VAL A 38 10.97 -8.56 -15.55
C VAL A 38 9.99 -9.64 -16.04
N PRO A 39 10.10 -10.90 -15.58
CA PRO A 39 9.15 -11.95 -15.94
C PRO A 39 7.72 -11.60 -15.54
N GLU A 40 6.74 -12.09 -16.30
CA GLU A 40 5.31 -11.92 -16.00
C GLU A 40 4.94 -12.44 -14.61
N GLU A 41 5.50 -13.58 -14.21
CA GLU A 41 5.30 -14.15 -12.86
C GLU A 41 5.69 -13.19 -11.73
N GLU A 42 6.75 -12.40 -11.90
CA GLU A 42 7.18 -11.42 -10.89
C GLU A 42 6.22 -10.22 -10.85
N TRP A 43 5.60 -9.85 -11.98
CA TRP A 43 4.54 -8.85 -11.99
C TRP A 43 3.28 -9.36 -11.31
N GLU A 44 2.87 -10.59 -11.61
CA GLU A 44 1.68 -11.21 -10.99
C GLU A 44 1.80 -11.28 -9.46
N LYS A 45 3.00 -11.60 -8.92
CA LYS A 45 3.27 -11.57 -7.48
C LYS A 45 3.05 -10.18 -6.89
N VAL A 46 3.59 -9.14 -7.52
CA VAL A 46 3.43 -7.75 -7.05
C VAL A 46 1.96 -7.34 -7.11
N GLU A 47 1.22 -7.70 -8.17
CA GLU A 47 -0.21 -7.40 -8.29
C GLU A 47 -1.06 -8.16 -7.25
N GLU A 48 -0.71 -9.39 -6.90
CA GLU A 48 -1.36 -10.13 -5.83
C GLU A 48 -1.11 -9.50 -4.45
N GLU A 49 0.14 -9.14 -4.16
CA GLU A 49 0.52 -8.43 -2.93
C GLU A 49 -0.17 -7.07 -2.81
N GLU A 50 -0.27 -6.33 -3.92
CA GLU A 50 -0.99 -5.05 -3.98
C GLU A 50 -2.46 -5.24 -3.65
N ARG A 51 -3.15 -6.18 -4.31
CA ARG A 51 -4.57 -6.48 -4.03
C ARG A 51 -4.81 -6.92 -2.60
N ALA A 52 -3.93 -7.73 -2.03
CA ALA A 52 -4.01 -8.15 -0.63
C ALA A 52 -3.85 -6.95 0.33
N THR A 53 -2.92 -6.04 0.02
CA THR A 53 -2.68 -4.82 0.78
C THR A 53 -3.87 -3.86 0.72
N GLU A 54 -4.46 -3.69 -0.47
CA GLU A 54 -5.66 -2.87 -0.66
C GLU A 54 -6.84 -3.40 0.16
N LEU A 55 -7.05 -4.72 0.15
CA LEU A 55 -8.10 -5.36 0.95
C LEU A 55 -7.86 -5.14 2.45
N ALA A 56 -6.64 -5.37 2.93
CA ALA A 56 -6.27 -5.16 4.33
C ALA A 56 -6.48 -3.69 4.75
N LEU A 57 -6.12 -2.74 3.88
CA LEU A 57 -6.33 -1.32 4.11
C LEU A 57 -7.83 -0.98 4.20
N ALA A 58 -8.66 -1.54 3.32
CA ALA A 58 -10.10 -1.33 3.34
C ALA A 58 -10.73 -1.85 4.64
N GLN A 59 -10.30 -3.03 5.10
CA GLN A 59 -10.74 -3.61 6.37
C GLN A 59 -10.31 -2.75 7.58
N ALA A 60 -9.05 -2.32 7.60
CA ALA A 60 -8.53 -1.45 8.67
C ALA A 60 -9.28 -0.11 8.74
N ARG A 61 -9.62 0.49 7.58
CA ARG A 61 -10.43 1.72 7.51
C ARG A 61 -11.84 1.51 8.04
N ALA A 62 -12.47 0.38 7.72
CA ALA A 62 -13.79 0.05 8.23
C ALA A 62 -13.78 -0.11 9.76
N GLU A 63 -12.74 -0.73 10.32
CA GLU A 63 -12.59 -0.86 11.77
C GLU A 63 -12.30 0.49 12.43
N ALA A 64 -11.42 1.31 11.85
CA ALA A 64 -11.17 2.66 12.34
C ALA A 64 -12.45 3.50 12.41
N ALA A 65 -13.28 3.44 11.37
CA ALA A 65 -14.57 4.13 11.34
C ALA A 65 -15.52 3.63 12.44
N ARG A 66 -15.53 2.32 12.74
CA ARG A 66 -16.31 1.77 13.87
C ARG A 66 -15.84 2.32 15.21
N LEU A 67 -14.52 2.35 15.43
CA LEU A 67 -13.92 2.88 16.65
C LEU A 67 -14.18 4.39 16.80
N GLU A 68 -14.18 5.15 15.71
CA GLU A 68 -14.55 6.57 15.71
C GLU A 68 -15.99 6.78 16.18
N VAL A 69 -16.93 5.95 15.73
CA VAL A 69 -18.33 6.01 16.20
C VAL A 69 -18.42 5.73 17.70
N GLU A 70 -17.74 4.70 18.21
CA GLU A 70 -17.74 4.39 19.65
C GLU A 70 -17.10 5.52 20.47
N LEU A 71 -16.03 6.13 19.97
CA LEU A 71 -15.43 7.30 20.60
C LEU A 71 -16.42 8.48 20.68
N LEU A 72 -17.18 8.73 19.61
CA LEU A 72 -18.19 9.78 19.58
C LEU A 72 -19.34 9.50 20.56
N LYS A 73 -19.80 8.25 20.66
CA LYS A 73 -20.80 7.84 21.67
C LYS A 73 -20.30 8.13 23.09
N GLY A 74 -19.06 7.73 23.40
CA GLY A 74 -18.44 8.01 24.69
C GLY A 74 -18.31 9.50 24.98
N LYS A 75 -17.97 10.33 23.98
CA LYS A 75 -17.95 11.79 24.12
C LYS A 75 -19.34 12.37 24.40
N SER A 76 -20.37 11.90 23.69
CA SER A 76 -21.76 12.34 23.91
C SER A 76 -22.22 12.03 25.34
N GLN A 77 -21.95 10.81 25.81
CA GLN A 77 -22.32 10.39 27.17
C GLN A 77 -21.62 11.24 28.24
N LYS A 78 -20.33 11.56 28.05
CA LYS A 78 -19.62 12.49 28.96
C LYS A 78 -20.28 13.87 29.00
N GLN A 79 -20.73 14.39 27.87
CA GLN A 79 -21.43 15.69 27.82
C GLN A 79 -22.78 15.62 28.54
N GLU A 80 -23.52 14.52 28.41
CA GLU A 80 -24.77 14.32 29.16
C GLU A 80 -24.55 14.32 30.67
N PHE A 81 -23.51 13.61 31.14
CA PHE A 81 -23.15 13.61 32.55
C PHE A 81 -22.79 15.03 33.04
N ALA A 82 -21.94 15.74 32.30
CA ALA A 82 -21.59 17.11 32.63
C ALA A 82 -22.80 18.04 32.68
N ARG A 83 -23.76 17.90 31.75
CA ARG A 83 -25.02 18.67 31.75
C ARG A 83 -25.86 18.36 32.99
N ARG A 84 -25.97 17.09 33.36
CA ARG A 84 -26.73 16.64 34.53
C ARG A 84 -26.13 17.18 35.83
N ASP A 85 -24.82 17.05 36.00
CA ASP A 85 -24.11 17.53 37.19
C ASP A 85 -24.24 19.04 37.34
N LEU A 86 -24.09 19.78 36.24
CA LEU A 86 -24.28 21.23 36.24
C LEU A 86 -25.71 21.64 36.62
N ALA A 87 -26.72 20.89 36.17
CA ALA A 87 -28.11 21.15 36.55
C ALA A 87 -28.34 20.96 38.07
N LEU A 88 -27.73 19.93 38.66
CA LEU A 88 -27.82 19.68 40.11
C LEU A 88 -27.17 20.80 40.92
N LEU A 89 -25.97 21.25 40.53
CA LEU A 89 -25.29 22.37 41.20
C LEU A 89 -26.14 23.65 41.18
N ARG A 90 -26.74 23.98 40.02
CA ARG A 90 -27.62 25.15 39.90
C ARG A 90 -28.85 25.09 40.80
N MET A 91 -29.39 23.90 41.06
CA MET A 91 -30.51 23.74 41.99
C MET A 91 -30.09 23.94 43.45
N GLN A 92 -28.85 23.57 43.81
CA GLN A 92 -28.31 23.81 45.15
C GLN A 92 -28.06 25.30 45.41
N ASP A 93 -27.55 26.04 44.41
CA ASP A 93 -27.30 27.48 44.52
C ASP A 93 -28.58 28.33 44.63
N GLN A 94 -29.75 27.74 44.34
CA GLN A 94 -31.07 28.39 44.37
C GLN A 94 -31.90 28.08 45.63
N ALA A 95 -31.40 27.22 46.52
CA ALA A 95 -32.06 26.80 47.77
C ALA A 95 -31.49 27.55 48.98
#